data_AF-A0A4S8P8I0-F1
#
_entry.id   AF-A0A4S8P8I0-F1
#
_cell.length_a   1.000
_cell.length_b   1.000
_cell.length_c   1.000
_cell.angle_alpha   90.00
_cell.angle_beta   90.00
_cell.angle_gamma   90.00
#
_symmetry.space_group_name_H-M   'P 1'
#
loop_
_entity.id
_entity.type
_entity.pdbx_description
1 polymer ?
#
loop_
_entity_poly.entity_id
_entity_poly.type
_entity_poly.pdbx_seq_one_letter_code
_entity_poly.pdbx_strand_id
1 'polypeptide(L)'
;MTVTAPARWLNANDRHGHWAQRSGPTREWREAAAWTARAAKVPGLQRASITAVVRRADRRTDTDAQNRYPTIKAAVDGLVDAGVLPDDKDQFLLALTIRPGAPVSRREHPRGVLELIITEEALVARIRTLKPGFFRSRSLAKNDPLARLTFAGMWTEADDHGRGVADPRLIKGAIWALDDNITHLHVSAHINMLAATDHIILSRVGDETYFQVVNWEPHQSAAFRRGTPQYPPVSAGQVIESLDSTVCMQESASRTQEGAGEGRREEGTGKREREDADASGALFDEPAPPKKKASRKKPEVPLPDDFTVTGDMRAWAAENTPGVDIERATLKFRNHAAANDRRQRDWPAAWRNWMLNERPSNVVAIRSGGFDEKHAMLARQRAWAEAEDAKEVSR
;
A
#
# COMPACT_ATOMS: atom_id res chain seq x y z
N MET A 1 19.24 4.13 -26.27
CA MET A 1 20.26 3.31 -26.98
C MET A 1 19.77 2.96 -28.38
N THR A 2 20.66 2.67 -29.33
CA THR A 2 20.30 2.37 -30.72
C THR A 2 20.91 1.06 -31.19
N VAL A 3 20.06 0.10 -31.55
CA VAL A 3 20.46 -1.22 -32.05
C VAL A 3 20.46 -1.18 -33.57
N THR A 4 21.62 -1.33 -34.20
CA THR A 4 21.70 -1.51 -35.65
C THR A 4 21.15 -2.88 -36.02
N ALA A 5 20.28 -2.95 -37.03
CA ALA A 5 19.58 -4.20 -37.37
C ALA A 5 20.58 -5.31 -37.78
N PRO A 6 20.79 -6.35 -36.94
CA PRO A 6 21.77 -7.39 -37.19
C PRO A 6 21.26 -8.36 -38.26
N ALA A 7 19.95 -8.62 -38.25
CA ALA A 7 19.25 -9.58 -39.08
C ALA A 7 18.14 -8.91 -39.89
N ARG A 8 17.38 -9.72 -40.63
CA ARG A 8 16.07 -9.29 -41.16
C ARG A 8 15.15 -8.88 -40.01
N TRP A 9 14.30 -7.88 -40.23
CA TRP A 9 13.26 -7.51 -39.27
C TRP A 9 12.18 -8.58 -39.22
N LEU A 10 11.86 -9.06 -38.04
CA LEU A 10 10.71 -9.94 -37.80
C LEU A 10 9.42 -9.13 -37.98
N ASN A 11 8.40 -9.76 -38.59
CA ASN A 11 7.10 -9.16 -38.80
C ASN A 11 5.98 -10.01 -38.17
N ALA A 12 5.00 -9.38 -37.54
CA ALA A 12 3.82 -10.02 -36.96
C ALA A 12 2.97 -10.79 -38.00
N ASN A 13 3.07 -10.39 -39.28
CA ASN A 13 2.38 -11.01 -40.41
C ASN A 13 3.10 -12.24 -40.99
N ASP A 14 4.31 -12.58 -40.53
CA ASP A 14 5.08 -13.73 -41.04
C ASP A 14 4.46 -15.10 -40.61
N ARG A 15 3.16 -15.17 -40.28
CA ARG A 15 2.49 -16.21 -39.48
C ARG A 15 2.58 -17.64 -40.04
N HIS A 16 2.97 -17.82 -41.30
CA HIS A 16 2.97 -19.11 -42.02
C HIS A 16 4.37 -19.70 -42.28
N GLY A 17 5.44 -19.10 -41.75
CA GLY A 17 6.80 -19.65 -41.89
C GLY A 17 7.16 -20.70 -40.82
N HIS A 18 7.87 -21.76 -41.23
CA HIS A 18 8.41 -22.80 -40.33
C HIS A 18 9.18 -22.14 -39.16
N TRP A 19 8.88 -22.52 -37.92
CA TRP A 19 9.44 -21.92 -36.69
C TRP A 19 10.98 -21.73 -36.71
N ALA A 20 11.68 -22.65 -37.37
CA ALA A 20 13.14 -22.61 -37.57
C ALA A 20 13.61 -21.33 -38.28
N GLN A 21 12.85 -20.78 -39.23
CA GLN A 21 13.20 -19.58 -39.99
C GLN A 21 13.10 -18.28 -39.18
N ARG A 22 12.44 -18.31 -38.01
CA ARG A 22 12.34 -17.17 -37.08
C ARG A 22 13.40 -17.21 -35.99
N SER A 23 13.82 -18.41 -35.57
CA SER A 23 14.75 -18.61 -34.46
C SER A 23 16.09 -17.88 -34.63
N GLY A 24 16.67 -17.90 -35.83
CA GLY A 24 17.93 -17.21 -36.15
C GLY A 24 17.83 -15.68 -35.95
N PRO A 25 16.96 -14.98 -36.71
CA PRO A 25 16.79 -13.54 -36.56
C PRO A 25 16.39 -13.11 -35.14
N THR A 26 15.52 -13.87 -34.45
CA THR A 26 15.17 -13.59 -33.05
C THR A 26 16.41 -13.57 -32.16
N ARG A 27 17.27 -14.60 -32.29
CA ARG A 27 18.51 -14.70 -31.50
C ARG A 27 19.47 -13.56 -31.82
N GLU A 28 19.67 -13.23 -33.10
CA GLU A 28 20.54 -12.13 -33.51
C GLU A 28 20.09 -10.77 -32.95
N TRP A 29 18.77 -10.48 -32.99
CA TRP A 29 18.22 -9.26 -32.41
C TRP A 29 18.38 -9.21 -30.88
N ARG A 30 18.14 -10.34 -30.20
CA ARG A 30 18.30 -10.48 -28.74
C ARG A 30 19.75 -10.25 -28.31
N GLU A 31 20.69 -10.93 -28.96
CA GLU A 31 22.13 -10.77 -28.70
C GLU A 31 22.59 -9.33 -28.97
N ALA A 32 22.20 -8.75 -30.13
CA ALA A 32 22.59 -7.38 -30.48
C ALA A 32 22.06 -6.33 -29.48
N ALA A 33 20.82 -6.49 -29.01
CA ALA A 33 20.26 -5.61 -27.98
C ALA A 33 21.02 -5.74 -26.65
N ALA A 34 21.32 -6.97 -26.22
CA ALA A 34 22.08 -7.21 -24.99
C ALA A 34 23.48 -6.59 -25.05
N TRP A 35 24.21 -6.80 -26.14
CA TRP A 35 25.53 -6.20 -26.36
C TRP A 35 25.48 -4.68 -26.40
N THR A 36 24.50 -4.11 -27.10
CA THR A 36 24.32 -2.66 -27.20
C THR A 36 24.03 -2.05 -25.82
N ALA A 37 23.20 -2.69 -25.00
CA ALA A 37 22.89 -2.22 -23.65
C ALA A 37 24.12 -2.23 -22.74
N ARG A 38 24.91 -3.32 -22.76
CA ARG A 38 26.17 -3.42 -22.01
C ARG A 38 27.18 -2.38 -22.46
N ALA A 39 27.36 -2.21 -23.77
CA ALA A 39 28.27 -1.20 -24.33
C ALA A 39 27.85 0.24 -23.96
N ALA A 40 26.55 0.51 -23.95
CA ALA A 40 25.99 1.79 -23.51
C ALA A 40 25.96 1.98 -21.98
N LYS A 41 26.40 0.96 -21.20
CA LYS A 41 26.38 0.96 -19.72
C LYS A 41 25.01 1.32 -19.16
N VAL A 42 23.94 0.79 -19.75
CA VAL A 42 22.58 0.98 -19.22
C VAL A 42 22.51 0.34 -17.83
N PRO A 43 22.10 1.07 -16.78
CA PRO A 43 22.04 0.52 -15.43
C PRO A 43 20.94 -0.56 -15.32
N GLY A 44 21.07 -1.43 -14.31
CA GLY A 44 20.00 -2.34 -13.93
C GLY A 44 18.85 -1.56 -13.27
N LEU A 45 17.66 -1.68 -13.83
CA LEU A 45 16.46 -0.98 -13.39
C LEU A 45 15.51 -1.95 -12.70
N GLN A 46 14.85 -1.52 -11.64
CA GLN A 46 13.79 -2.31 -11.00
C GLN A 46 12.52 -2.33 -11.84
N ARG A 47 12.16 -1.18 -12.43
CA ARG A 47 10.98 -1.01 -13.29
C ARG A 47 11.29 0.02 -14.38
N ALA A 48 10.74 -0.15 -15.57
CA ALA A 48 10.94 0.78 -16.68
C ALA A 48 9.72 0.87 -17.60
N SER A 49 9.65 1.96 -18.34
CA SER A 49 8.87 2.07 -19.56
C SER A 49 9.82 2.15 -20.76
N ILE A 50 9.44 1.54 -21.87
CA ILE A 50 10.25 1.50 -23.10
C ILE A 50 9.46 2.10 -24.24
N THR A 51 10.05 3.07 -24.93
CA THR A 51 9.60 3.51 -26.26
C THR A 51 10.53 2.95 -27.32
N ALA A 52 9.99 2.10 -28.19
CA ALA A 52 10.66 1.50 -29.32
C ALA A 52 10.35 2.30 -30.60
N VAL A 53 11.37 2.95 -31.17
CA VAL A 53 11.27 3.73 -32.39
C VAL A 53 11.87 2.93 -33.55
N VAL A 54 11.01 2.56 -34.50
CA VAL A 54 11.39 1.76 -35.68
C VAL A 54 11.84 2.70 -36.79
N ARG A 55 13.11 2.61 -37.20
CA ARG A 55 13.68 3.46 -38.26
C ARG A 55 14.29 2.61 -39.36
N ARG A 56 13.58 2.40 -40.46
CA ARG A 56 14.12 1.64 -41.60
C ARG A 56 14.70 2.52 -42.69
N ALA A 57 15.53 1.93 -43.54
CA ALA A 57 16.19 2.62 -44.65
C ALA A 57 15.28 2.93 -45.85
N ASP A 58 14.11 2.31 -45.95
CA ASP A 58 13.17 2.47 -47.06
C ASP A 58 11.73 2.61 -46.54
N ARG A 59 11.09 3.75 -46.85
CA ARG A 59 9.73 4.09 -46.44
C ARG A 59 8.67 3.36 -47.27
N ARG A 60 8.99 2.89 -48.49
CA ARG A 60 8.01 2.33 -49.43
C ARG A 60 7.46 0.96 -48.99
N THR A 61 8.16 0.29 -48.08
CA THR A 61 7.80 -1.01 -47.50
C THR A 61 7.55 -0.93 -45.98
N ASP A 62 7.45 0.28 -45.40
CA ASP A 62 7.44 0.54 -43.94
C ASP A 62 6.20 1.29 -43.47
N THR A 63 5.03 0.73 -43.73
CA THR A 63 3.75 1.37 -43.41
C THR A 63 3.33 1.22 -41.94
N ASP A 64 3.81 0.20 -41.23
CA ASP A 64 3.34 -0.10 -39.87
C ASP A 64 4.46 -0.56 -38.93
N ALA A 65 4.85 0.32 -38.00
CA ALA A 65 5.85 0.04 -36.97
C ALA A 65 5.37 -1.01 -35.96
N GLN A 66 4.06 -1.12 -35.70
CA GLN A 66 3.51 -2.06 -34.74
C GLN A 66 3.69 -3.51 -35.18
N ASN A 67 3.65 -3.75 -36.50
CA ASN A 67 3.98 -5.07 -37.07
C ASN A 67 5.40 -5.54 -36.77
N ARG A 68 6.28 -4.67 -36.25
CA ARG A 68 7.63 -5.02 -35.79
C ARG A 68 7.69 -5.46 -34.34
N TYR A 69 6.56 -5.60 -33.66
CA TYR A 69 6.49 -6.13 -32.30
C TYR A 69 7.36 -7.38 -32.08
N PRO A 70 7.41 -8.40 -32.97
CA PRO A 70 8.29 -9.55 -32.74
C PRO A 70 9.80 -9.21 -32.70
N THR A 71 10.23 -8.20 -33.45
CA THR A 71 11.61 -7.68 -33.39
C THR A 71 11.86 -6.96 -32.08
N ILE A 72 10.91 -6.11 -31.67
CA ILE A 72 10.98 -5.33 -30.44
C ILE A 72 10.99 -6.26 -29.23
N LYS A 73 10.18 -7.31 -29.25
CA LYS A 73 10.14 -8.34 -28.20
C LYS A 73 11.49 -9.02 -28.04
N ALA A 74 12.11 -9.44 -29.14
CA ALA A 74 13.45 -10.03 -29.12
C ALA A 74 14.49 -9.06 -28.53
N ALA A 75 14.40 -7.78 -28.86
CA ALA A 75 15.28 -6.76 -28.29
C ALA A 75 15.04 -6.56 -26.78
N VAL A 76 13.78 -6.56 -26.32
CA VAL A 76 13.43 -6.51 -24.90
C VAL A 76 13.95 -7.73 -24.14
N ASP A 77 13.86 -8.93 -24.72
CA ASP A 77 14.48 -10.13 -24.14
C ASP A 77 16.01 -9.96 -23.98
N GLY A 78 16.65 -9.27 -24.93
CA GLY A 78 18.07 -8.94 -24.85
C GLY A 78 18.41 -7.96 -23.73
N LEU A 79 17.49 -7.03 -23.41
CA LEU A 79 17.66 -6.14 -22.26
C LEU A 79 17.59 -6.92 -20.93
N VAL A 80 16.70 -7.91 -20.84
CA VAL A 80 16.62 -8.82 -19.68
C VAL A 80 17.93 -9.63 -19.55
N ASP A 81 18.44 -10.20 -20.64
CA ASP A 81 19.73 -10.91 -20.64
C ASP A 81 20.94 -10.03 -20.27
N ALA A 82 20.84 -8.72 -20.52
CA ALA A 82 21.86 -7.76 -20.15
C ALA A 82 21.77 -7.31 -18.68
N GLY A 83 20.72 -7.71 -17.94
CA GLY A 83 20.46 -7.28 -16.57
C GLY A 83 19.89 -5.87 -16.45
N VAL A 84 19.37 -5.31 -17.55
CA VAL A 84 18.73 -3.98 -17.55
C VAL A 84 17.36 -4.03 -16.85
N LEU A 85 16.63 -5.13 -17.00
CA LEU A 85 15.38 -5.42 -16.29
C LEU A 85 15.43 -6.83 -15.71
N PRO A 86 14.77 -7.11 -14.57
CA PRO A 86 14.72 -8.46 -14.01
C PRO A 86 14.01 -9.47 -14.91
N ASP A 87 12.96 -9.03 -15.61
CA ASP A 87 12.11 -9.83 -16.50
C ASP A 87 11.27 -8.85 -17.36
N ASP A 88 10.61 -9.33 -18.43
CA ASP A 88 9.79 -8.52 -19.34
C ASP A 88 8.30 -8.45 -18.95
N LYS A 89 7.90 -9.12 -17.88
CA LYS A 89 6.54 -9.04 -17.30
C LYS A 89 6.13 -7.62 -16.94
N ASP A 90 4.82 -7.40 -16.96
CA ASP A 90 4.14 -6.12 -16.65
C ASP A 90 4.51 -5.50 -15.29
N GLN A 91 5.02 -6.29 -14.34
CA GLN A 91 5.47 -5.77 -13.04
C GLN A 91 6.80 -4.98 -13.14
N PHE A 92 7.64 -5.32 -14.12
CA PHE A 92 8.95 -4.70 -14.38
C PHE A 92 8.92 -3.79 -15.62
N LEU A 93 8.25 -4.21 -16.70
CA LEU A 93 8.05 -3.42 -17.91
C LEU A 93 6.64 -2.83 -17.93
N LEU A 94 6.49 -1.58 -17.49
CA LEU A 94 5.17 -0.97 -17.22
C LEU A 94 4.46 -0.50 -18.47
N ALA A 95 5.23 -0.14 -19.49
CA ALA A 95 4.69 0.30 -20.76
C ALA A 95 5.70 0.01 -21.88
N LEU A 96 5.19 -0.51 -23.01
CA LEU A 96 5.93 -0.65 -24.25
C LEU A 96 5.22 0.15 -25.34
N THR A 97 5.78 1.30 -25.70
CA THR A 97 5.24 2.17 -26.75
C THR A 97 6.00 1.95 -28.05
N ILE A 98 5.29 1.70 -29.15
CA ILE A 98 5.91 1.49 -30.47
C ILE A 98 5.60 2.70 -31.35
N ARG A 99 6.64 3.31 -31.94
CA ARG A 99 6.50 4.48 -32.82
C ARG A 99 7.27 4.30 -34.12
N PRO A 100 6.75 4.79 -35.25
CA PRO A 100 7.56 4.97 -36.45
C PRO A 100 8.56 6.12 -36.24
N GLY A 101 9.77 5.97 -36.74
CA GLY A 101 10.78 7.02 -36.79
C GLY A 101 11.11 7.46 -38.22
N ALA A 102 11.82 8.59 -38.34
CA ALA A 102 12.32 9.05 -39.63
C ALA A 102 13.28 8.00 -40.24
N PRO A 103 13.28 7.82 -41.57
CA PRO A 103 14.13 6.85 -42.23
C PRO A 103 15.61 7.20 -42.03
N VAL A 104 16.44 6.17 -41.96
CA VAL A 104 17.90 6.30 -41.81
C VAL A 104 18.62 6.10 -43.14
N SER A 105 19.86 6.59 -43.23
CA SER A 105 20.69 6.43 -44.43
C SER A 105 20.86 4.96 -44.78
N ARG A 106 20.46 4.56 -46.00
CA ARG A 106 20.63 3.19 -46.50
C ARG A 106 22.11 2.80 -46.64
N ARG A 107 23.01 3.76 -46.79
CA ARG A 107 24.46 3.50 -46.87
C ARG A 107 25.03 3.09 -45.52
N GLU A 108 24.60 3.75 -44.45
CA GLU A 108 25.09 3.53 -43.08
C GLU A 108 24.34 2.39 -42.37
N HIS A 109 23.02 2.36 -42.56
CA HIS A 109 22.12 1.41 -41.91
C HIS A 109 21.27 0.70 -42.97
N PRO A 110 21.84 -0.21 -43.78
CA PRO A 110 21.15 -0.82 -44.92
C PRO A 110 19.88 -1.57 -44.54
N ARG A 111 19.81 -2.09 -43.30
CA ARG A 111 18.63 -2.76 -42.75
C ARG A 111 17.84 -1.87 -41.79
N GLY A 112 18.27 -0.65 -41.48
CA GLY A 112 17.66 0.21 -40.48
C GLY A 112 18.20 0.01 -39.06
N VAL A 113 17.58 0.72 -38.12
CA VAL A 113 17.92 0.69 -36.68
C VAL A 113 16.66 0.63 -35.83
N LEU A 114 16.78 0.03 -34.66
CA LEU A 114 15.80 0.08 -33.58
C LEU A 114 16.34 0.98 -32.47
N GLU A 115 15.69 2.12 -32.26
CA GLU A 115 16.02 3.02 -31.16
C GLU A 115 15.14 2.67 -29.95
N LEU A 116 15.77 2.39 -28.81
CA LEU A 116 15.11 2.09 -27.54
C LEU A 116 15.37 3.22 -26.56
N ILE A 117 14.30 3.93 -26.21
CA ILE A 117 14.28 4.93 -25.14
C ILE A 117 13.77 4.20 -23.90
N ILE A 118 14.67 3.99 -22.93
CA ILE A 118 14.39 3.26 -21.70
C ILE A 118 14.31 4.32 -20.59
N THR A 119 13.15 4.44 -19.98
CA THR A 119 12.89 5.37 -18.88
C THR A 119 12.77 4.57 -17.60
N GLU A 120 13.60 4.88 -16.60
CA GLU A 120 13.41 4.32 -15.26
C GLU A 120 12.08 4.81 -14.70
N GLU A 121 11.21 3.86 -14.38
CA GLU A 121 9.97 4.16 -13.68
C GLU A 121 10.24 3.96 -12.20
N ALA A 122 10.83 5.00 -11.60
CA ALA A 122 11.04 5.03 -10.16
C ALA A 122 9.70 4.73 -9.48
N LEU A 123 9.74 3.92 -8.42
CA LEU A 123 8.60 3.84 -7.52
C LEU A 123 8.26 5.27 -7.12
N VAL A 124 7.11 5.75 -7.57
CA VAL A 124 6.51 7.01 -7.11
C VAL A 124 6.76 7.10 -5.61
N ALA A 125 7.31 8.24 -5.14
CA ALA A 125 7.55 8.49 -3.72
C ALA A 125 6.39 7.89 -2.90
N ARG A 126 6.69 7.13 -1.84
CA ARG A 126 5.67 6.30 -1.16
C ARG A 126 4.52 7.19 -0.68
N ILE A 127 3.40 7.20 -1.41
CA ILE A 127 2.21 7.95 -1.03
C ILE A 127 1.45 7.11 0.00
N ARG A 128 1.26 7.68 1.19
CA ARG A 128 0.43 7.08 2.25
C ARG A 128 -0.90 7.79 2.33
N THR A 129 -1.99 7.02 2.36
CA THR A 129 -3.34 7.60 2.42
C THR A 129 -3.73 7.91 3.86
N LEU A 130 -3.96 9.17 4.21
CA LEU A 130 -4.71 9.53 5.42
C LEU A 130 -6.20 9.60 5.08
N LYS A 131 -6.97 8.62 5.55
CA LYS A 131 -8.42 8.54 5.29
C LYS A 131 -9.17 9.58 6.14
N PRO A 132 -10.35 10.07 5.72
CA PRO A 132 -11.18 10.98 6.54
C PRO A 132 -11.51 10.44 7.94
N GLY A 133 -11.56 9.10 8.09
CA GLY A 133 -11.75 8.44 9.39
C GLY A 133 -10.66 8.77 10.43
N PHE A 134 -9.47 9.19 10.01
CA PHE A 134 -8.40 9.65 10.90
C PHE A 134 -8.89 10.80 11.80
N PHE A 135 -9.50 11.83 11.21
CA PHE A 135 -9.99 13.01 11.93
C PHE A 135 -11.26 12.74 12.75
N ARG A 136 -11.96 11.63 12.45
CA ARG A 136 -13.21 11.23 13.14
C ARG A 136 -12.99 10.14 14.19
N SER A 137 -11.75 9.66 14.34
CA SER A 137 -11.43 8.58 15.27
C SER A 137 -11.57 9.05 16.71
N ARG A 138 -12.54 8.47 17.42
CA ARG A 138 -12.79 8.77 18.85
C ARG A 138 -11.65 8.26 19.75
N SER A 139 -10.98 7.17 19.37
CA SER A 139 -9.83 6.67 20.12
C SER A 139 -8.63 7.60 19.95
N LEU A 140 -8.35 8.03 18.73
CA LEU A 140 -7.21 8.90 18.42
C LEU A 140 -7.41 10.31 19.00
N ALA A 141 -8.66 10.78 19.06
CA ALA A 141 -9.03 12.08 19.64
C ALA A 141 -8.75 12.19 21.16
N LYS A 142 -8.48 11.08 21.85
CA LYS A 142 -8.02 11.10 23.26
C LYS A 142 -6.61 11.67 23.43
N ASN A 143 -5.83 11.70 22.34
CA ASN A 143 -4.46 12.18 22.33
C ASN A 143 -4.41 13.69 22.02
N ASP A 144 -3.33 14.32 22.48
CA ASP A 144 -3.00 15.71 22.14
C ASP A 144 -3.02 15.94 20.60
N PRO A 145 -3.50 17.09 20.08
CA PRO A 145 -3.45 17.38 18.65
C PRO A 145 -2.07 17.21 17.99
N LEU A 146 -0.98 17.57 18.70
CA LEU A 146 0.39 17.41 18.19
C LEU A 146 0.82 15.94 18.20
N ALA A 147 0.35 15.13 19.16
CA ALA A 147 0.54 13.68 19.13
C ALA A 147 -0.19 13.05 17.93
N ARG A 148 -1.38 13.56 17.59
CA ARG A 148 -2.10 13.14 16.37
C ARG A 148 -1.35 13.54 15.10
N LEU A 149 -0.79 14.75 15.03
CA LEU A 149 0.03 15.16 13.88
C LEU A 149 1.33 14.34 13.79
N THR A 150 1.93 14.02 14.93
CA THR A 150 3.09 13.12 15.00
C THR A 150 2.72 11.73 14.48
N PHE A 151 1.54 11.20 14.82
CA PHE A 151 1.05 9.94 14.26
C PHE A 151 0.87 10.00 12.74
N ALA A 152 0.34 11.12 12.22
CA ALA A 152 0.21 11.33 10.78
C ALA A 152 1.57 11.37 10.06
N GLY A 153 2.60 11.94 10.67
CA GLY A 153 3.97 11.90 10.11
C GLY A 153 4.62 10.51 10.27
N MET A 154 4.47 9.84 11.41
CA MET A 154 4.95 8.45 11.58
C MET A 154 4.29 7.52 10.56
N TRP A 155 3.05 7.80 10.18
CA TRP A 155 2.32 7.09 9.13
C TRP A 155 3.00 7.21 7.76
N THR A 156 3.62 8.36 7.44
CA THR A 156 4.36 8.56 6.19
C THR A 156 5.72 7.88 6.20
N GLU A 157 6.37 7.85 7.36
CA GLU A 157 7.69 7.23 7.56
C GLU A 157 7.64 5.70 7.65
N ALA A 158 6.48 5.14 7.99
CA ALA A 158 6.32 3.70 8.10
C ALA A 158 6.57 2.94 6.77
N ASP A 159 7.14 1.75 6.87
CA ASP A 159 7.31 0.83 5.74
C ASP A 159 5.96 0.28 5.23
N ASP A 160 5.99 -0.55 4.19
CA ASP A 160 4.76 -1.10 3.59
C ASP A 160 4.00 -2.05 4.52
N HIS A 161 4.55 -2.36 5.70
CA HIS A 161 3.96 -3.19 6.75
C HIS A 161 3.56 -2.36 7.97
N GLY A 162 3.63 -1.03 7.89
CA GLY A 162 3.25 -0.13 8.96
C GLY A 162 4.28 -0.07 10.09
N ARG A 163 5.56 -0.33 9.81
CA ARG A 163 6.62 -0.40 10.82
C ARG A 163 7.64 0.71 10.62
N GLY A 164 8.29 1.13 11.70
CA GLY A 164 9.36 2.12 11.63
C GLY A 164 10.20 2.14 12.91
N VAL A 165 11.31 2.88 12.88
CA VAL A 165 12.14 3.11 14.07
C VAL A 165 11.40 4.05 15.02
N ALA A 166 11.36 3.72 16.30
CA ALA A 166 10.72 4.49 17.36
C ALA A 166 11.71 5.34 18.16
N ASP A 167 12.70 5.93 17.48
CA ASP A 167 13.64 6.89 18.05
C ASP A 167 13.00 8.30 18.00
N PRO A 168 12.76 8.96 19.15
CA PRO A 168 12.16 10.28 19.18
C PRO A 168 12.97 11.37 18.47
N ARG A 169 14.30 11.26 18.40
CA ARG A 169 15.18 12.22 17.71
C ARG A 169 15.05 12.09 16.20
N LEU A 170 15.02 10.86 15.68
CA LEU A 170 14.81 10.61 14.24
C LEU A 170 13.42 11.07 13.82
N ILE A 171 12.38 10.73 14.59
CA ILE A 171 11.01 11.14 14.33
C ILE A 171 10.85 12.67 14.43
N LYS A 172 11.51 13.33 15.39
CA LYS A 172 11.57 14.81 15.44
C LYS A 172 12.20 15.36 14.17
N GLY A 173 13.36 14.84 13.78
CA GLY A 173 14.08 15.30 12.58
C GLY A 173 13.29 15.12 11.29
N ALA A 174 12.48 14.07 11.19
CA ALA A 174 11.64 13.80 10.03
C ALA A 174 10.36 14.65 10.00
N ILE A 175 9.65 14.78 11.12
CA ILE A 175 8.30 15.37 11.16
C ILE A 175 8.31 16.84 11.59
N TRP A 176 9.18 17.20 12.51
CA TRP A 176 9.21 18.48 13.23
C TRP A 176 10.58 19.19 13.03
N ALA A 177 11.13 19.09 11.82
CA ALA A 177 12.49 19.52 11.53
C ALA A 177 12.73 21.00 11.89
N LEU A 178 11.78 21.87 11.53
CA LEU A 178 11.85 23.32 11.69
C LEU A 178 11.09 23.86 12.92
N ASP A 179 10.45 22.98 13.69
CA ASP A 179 9.66 23.35 14.87
C ASP A 179 10.54 23.28 16.12
N ASP A 180 11.28 24.36 16.40
CA ASP A 180 12.23 24.42 17.52
C ASP A 180 11.57 24.26 18.90
N ASN A 181 10.28 24.56 19.01
CA ASN A 181 9.48 24.35 20.22
C ASN A 181 9.11 22.86 20.44
N ILE A 182 9.25 22.00 19.43
CA ILE A 182 8.99 20.57 19.54
C ILE A 182 10.32 19.82 19.68
N THR A 183 10.63 19.45 20.92
CA THR A 183 11.82 18.66 21.24
C THR A 183 11.56 17.16 21.07
N HIS A 184 12.64 16.37 21.00
CA HIS A 184 12.53 14.91 21.02
C HIS A 184 11.83 14.36 22.28
N LEU A 185 11.82 15.11 23.39
CA LEU A 185 11.06 14.74 24.59
C LEU A 185 9.55 14.86 24.36
N HIS A 186 9.09 15.89 23.66
CA HIS A 186 7.68 16.01 23.24
C HIS A 186 7.30 14.86 22.31
N VAL A 187 8.16 14.52 21.33
CA VAL A 187 7.94 13.38 20.43
C VAL A 187 7.89 12.06 21.20
N SER A 188 8.77 11.85 22.19
CA SER A 188 8.73 10.68 23.07
C SER A 188 7.39 10.57 23.81
N ALA A 189 6.90 11.69 24.36
CA ALA A 189 5.59 11.74 25.00
C ALA A 189 4.45 11.42 24.01
N HIS A 190 4.51 11.94 22.78
CA HIS A 190 3.53 11.62 21.73
C HIS A 190 3.51 10.13 21.41
N ILE A 191 4.68 9.50 21.25
CA ILE A 191 4.80 8.06 21.00
C ILE A 191 4.18 7.25 22.15
N ASN A 192 4.46 7.63 23.39
CA ASN A 192 3.89 6.98 24.58
C ASN A 192 2.37 7.11 24.64
N MET A 193 1.81 8.28 24.31
CA MET A 193 0.36 8.49 24.23
C MET A 193 -0.29 7.60 23.15
N LEU A 194 0.36 7.47 21.99
CA LEU A 194 -0.13 6.63 20.89
C LEU A 194 -0.08 5.14 21.24
N ALA A 195 0.96 4.70 21.97
CA ALA A 195 1.06 3.34 22.48
C ALA A 195 -0.02 3.06 23.55
N ALA A 196 -0.20 3.97 24.50
CA ALA A 196 -1.21 3.86 25.56
C ALA A 196 -2.67 3.88 25.04
N THR A 197 -2.89 4.35 23.81
CA THR A 197 -4.20 4.35 23.15
C THR A 197 -4.33 3.30 22.06
N ASP A 198 -3.42 2.32 22.02
CA ASP A 198 -3.40 1.17 21.09
C ASP A 198 -3.35 1.55 19.60
N HIS A 199 -2.77 2.71 19.25
CA HIS A 199 -2.58 3.11 17.84
C HIS A 199 -1.27 2.58 17.27
N ILE A 200 -0.29 2.33 18.13
CA ILE A 200 0.98 1.70 17.80
C ILE A 200 1.33 0.66 18.86
N ILE A 201 2.15 -0.31 18.48
CA ILE A 201 2.81 -1.24 19.39
C ILE A 201 4.31 -0.93 19.35
N LEU A 202 4.93 -0.78 20.53
CA LEU A 202 6.37 -0.62 20.65
C LEU A 202 7.03 -1.97 20.90
N SER A 203 8.13 -2.22 20.22
CA SER A 203 8.94 -3.43 20.42
C SER A 203 10.42 -3.11 20.38
N ARG A 204 11.19 -3.76 21.24
CA ARG A 204 12.65 -3.67 21.28
C ARG A 204 13.27 -4.92 20.66
N VAL A 205 14.17 -4.73 19.71
CA VAL A 205 14.95 -5.80 19.05
C VAL A 205 16.42 -5.42 19.15
N GLY A 206 17.17 -6.10 20.01
CA GLY A 206 18.51 -5.64 20.38
C GLY A 206 18.43 -4.30 21.13
N ASP A 207 19.25 -3.35 20.72
CA ASP A 207 19.32 -2.01 21.33
C ASP A 207 18.36 -1.00 20.67
N GLU A 208 17.76 -1.36 19.52
CA GLU A 208 16.84 -0.50 18.81
C GLU A 208 15.38 -0.74 19.21
N THR A 209 14.61 0.35 19.21
CA THR A 209 13.17 0.31 19.45
C THR A 209 12.43 0.66 18.16
N TYR A 210 11.38 -0.10 17.88
CA TYR A 210 10.55 0.04 16.68
C TYR A 210 9.09 0.25 17.08
N PHE A 211 8.32 0.91 16.21
CA PHE A 211 6.87 0.98 16.29
C PHE A 211 6.24 0.15 15.17
N GLN A 212 5.08 -0.42 15.46
CA GLN A 212 4.18 -0.98 14.46
C GLN A 212 2.80 -0.36 14.59
N VAL A 213 2.29 0.22 13.50
CA VAL A 213 0.95 0.80 13.42
C VAL A 213 -0.12 -0.29 13.52
N VAL A 214 -1.05 -0.10 14.43
CA VAL A 214 -2.20 -1.00 14.60
C VAL A 214 -3.20 -0.76 13.46
N ASN A 215 -3.83 -1.83 12.96
CA ASN A 215 -4.79 -1.77 11.85
C ASN A 215 -4.23 -1.16 10.55
N TRP A 216 -2.92 -1.32 10.27
CA TRP A 216 -2.32 -0.80 9.03
C TRP A 216 -3.02 -1.29 7.75
N GLU A 217 -3.26 -2.60 7.61
CA GLU A 217 -3.73 -3.18 6.35
C GLU A 217 -5.14 -2.71 5.93
N PRO A 218 -6.14 -2.61 6.82
CA PRO A 218 -7.42 -1.99 6.49
C PRO A 218 -7.30 -0.51 6.07
N HIS A 219 -6.25 0.18 6.53
CA HIS A 219 -6.07 1.61 6.32
C HIS A 219 -5.15 1.96 5.13
N GLN A 220 -4.32 1.01 4.65
CA GLN A 220 -3.47 1.19 3.47
C GLN A 220 -3.73 0.12 2.39
N SER A 221 -4.06 0.60 1.18
CA SER A 221 -4.36 -0.27 0.04
C SER A 221 -3.17 -1.15 -0.33
N ALA A 222 -3.42 -2.46 -0.49
CA ALA A 222 -2.42 -3.44 -0.90
C ALA A 222 -1.79 -3.10 -2.26
N ALA A 223 -2.49 -2.38 -3.13
CA ALA A 223 -1.96 -1.94 -4.42
C ALA A 223 -0.72 -1.03 -4.30
N PHE A 224 -0.55 -0.38 -3.14
CA PHE A 224 0.56 0.54 -2.84
C PHE A 224 1.48 0.02 -1.72
N ARG A 225 1.32 -1.24 -1.29
CA ARG A 225 2.18 -1.91 -0.30
C ARG A 225 2.94 -3.06 -0.96
N ARG A 226 3.95 -2.74 -1.77
CA ARG A 226 4.70 -3.70 -2.61
C ARG A 226 6.17 -3.87 -2.25
N GLY A 227 6.68 -3.07 -1.31
CA GLY A 227 8.02 -3.16 -0.79
C GLY A 227 8.18 -4.33 0.18
N THR A 228 9.40 -4.87 0.23
CA THR A 228 9.80 -5.83 1.26
C THR A 228 9.77 -5.19 2.65
N PRO A 229 9.50 -5.95 3.71
CA PRO A 229 9.61 -5.45 5.08
C PRO A 229 11.01 -4.87 5.32
N GLN A 230 11.08 -3.64 5.85
CA GLN A 230 12.34 -2.97 6.17
C GLN A 230 12.67 -3.10 7.65
N TYR A 231 11.64 -3.20 8.49
CA TYR A 231 11.79 -3.26 9.94
C TYR A 231 11.23 -4.56 10.52
N PRO A 232 11.80 -5.04 11.64
CA PRO A 232 11.40 -6.30 12.25
C PRO A 232 9.92 -6.25 12.69
N PRO A 233 9.18 -7.38 12.58
CA PRO A 233 7.84 -7.47 13.15
C PRO A 233 7.91 -7.41 14.68
N VAL A 234 6.81 -7.00 15.32
CA VAL A 234 6.69 -7.03 16.79
C VAL A 234 7.07 -8.39 17.39
N SER A 235 6.76 -9.49 16.71
CA SER A 235 7.09 -10.86 17.15
C SER A 235 8.58 -11.18 17.21
N ALA A 236 9.43 -10.37 16.58
CA ALA A 236 10.89 -10.55 16.61
C ALA A 236 11.54 -9.87 17.83
N GLY A 237 10.79 -9.10 18.62
CA GLY A 237 11.28 -8.34 19.76
C GLY A 237 10.45 -8.49 21.02
N GLN A 238 10.90 -7.85 22.09
CA GLN A 238 10.14 -7.70 23.31
C GLN A 238 9.20 -6.51 23.19
N VAL A 239 7.89 -6.72 23.37
CA VAL A 239 6.92 -5.63 23.47
C VAL A 239 7.21 -4.80 24.71
N ILE A 240 7.24 -3.48 24.57
CA ILE A 240 7.41 -2.54 25.69
C ILE A 240 6.20 -1.61 25.75
N GLU A 241 5.82 -1.19 26.96
CA GLU A 241 4.62 -0.36 27.18
C GLU A 241 4.86 1.12 26.87
N SER A 242 6.09 1.59 27.08
CA SER A 242 6.50 2.98 26.86
C SER A 242 7.99 3.09 26.54
N LEU A 243 8.37 4.22 25.97
CA LEU A 243 9.75 4.67 25.89
C LEU A 243 10.16 5.26 27.24
N ASP A 244 11.25 4.75 27.80
CA ASP A 244 11.91 5.34 28.95
C ASP A 244 12.49 6.70 28.54
N SER A 245 12.02 7.77 29.18
CA SER A 245 12.43 9.17 28.93
C SER A 245 13.94 9.41 29.06
N THR A 246 14.69 8.46 29.64
CA THR A 246 16.12 8.54 29.94
C THR A 246 17.03 7.89 28.90
N VAL A 247 16.52 7.10 27.96
CA VAL A 247 17.39 6.24 27.10
C VAL A 247 18.08 7.03 25.98
N CYS A 248 17.58 8.21 25.61
CA CYS A 248 18.21 9.04 24.57
C CYS A 248 19.58 9.64 24.97
N MET A 249 20.01 9.55 26.23
CA MET A 249 21.28 10.17 26.69
C MET A 249 22.47 9.21 26.71
N GLN A 250 22.26 7.89 26.63
CA GLN A 250 23.34 6.93 26.97
C GLN A 250 24.29 6.62 25.80
N GLU A 251 23.89 6.79 24.54
CA GLU A 251 24.78 6.51 23.40
C GLU A 251 25.73 7.66 23.03
N SER A 252 25.44 8.89 23.47
CA SER A 252 26.31 10.04 23.23
C SER A 252 27.38 10.23 24.32
N ALA A 253 27.24 9.54 25.46
CA ALA A 253 28.14 9.68 26.60
C ALA A 253 29.33 8.69 26.59
N SER A 254 29.31 7.66 25.75
CA SER A 254 30.38 6.66 25.68
C SER A 254 31.61 7.11 24.85
N ARG A 255 31.65 8.37 24.40
CA ARG A 255 32.71 8.88 23.55
C ARG A 255 33.23 10.26 23.95
N THR A 256 33.55 10.44 25.23
CA THR A 256 34.62 11.36 25.72
C THR A 256 34.78 11.20 27.24
N GLN A 257 35.76 10.40 27.67
CA GLN A 257 36.36 10.51 28.99
C GLN A 257 37.88 10.45 28.83
N GLU A 258 38.51 11.61 28.75
CA GLU A 258 39.82 11.88 29.35
C GLU A 258 39.84 13.36 29.77
N GLY A 259 40.16 13.64 31.03
CA GLY A 259 40.55 14.99 31.47
C GLY A 259 39.83 15.56 32.69
N ALA A 260 40.21 15.07 33.87
CA ALA A 260 40.58 15.81 35.09
C ALA A 260 39.70 16.96 35.66
N GLY A 261 39.53 16.93 36.99
CA GLY A 261 39.32 18.16 37.77
C GLY A 261 38.58 17.97 39.09
N GLU A 262 39.33 17.82 40.18
CA GLU A 262 38.87 17.74 41.57
C GLU A 262 38.11 19.00 42.05
N GLY A 263 37.24 18.81 43.05
CA GLY A 263 36.60 19.90 43.78
C GLY A 263 35.79 19.41 44.98
N ARG A 264 36.49 19.15 46.09
CA ARG A 264 35.98 18.78 47.42
C ARG A 264 35.15 19.89 48.10
N ARG A 265 34.11 19.49 48.85
CA ARG A 265 33.62 19.96 50.20
C ARG A 265 32.21 19.36 50.42
N GLU A 266 31.97 18.45 51.38
CA GLU A 266 31.65 18.68 52.82
C GLU A 266 30.61 19.80 52.99
N GLU A 267 29.51 19.71 53.74
CA GLU A 267 28.99 18.80 54.78
C GLU A 267 27.53 19.27 55.05
N GLY A 268 26.67 18.46 55.66
CA GLY A 268 25.32 18.92 56.00
C GLY A 268 24.37 17.88 56.59
N THR A 269 24.78 17.26 57.70
CA THR A 269 23.95 16.40 58.55
C THR A 269 22.79 17.16 59.21
N GLY A 270 21.60 16.55 59.23
CA GLY A 270 20.47 16.95 60.06
C GLY A 270 19.59 15.75 60.41
N LYS A 271 19.84 15.14 61.57
CA LYS A 271 18.96 14.17 62.28
C LYS A 271 17.94 14.95 63.12
N ARG A 272 16.70 14.42 63.23
CA ARG A 272 15.90 14.16 64.47
C ARG A 272 14.48 13.72 64.07
N GLU A 273 14.08 12.49 64.40
CA GLU A 273 13.23 12.09 65.55
C GLU A 273 11.77 12.56 65.37
N ARG A 274 10.82 11.70 64.94
CA ARG A 274 9.94 10.79 65.72
C ARG A 274 9.26 11.45 66.92
N GLU A 275 7.92 11.49 66.86
CA GLU A 275 7.03 11.32 68.00
C GLU A 275 5.66 10.80 67.51
N ASP A 276 5.11 9.85 68.27
CA ASP A 276 3.86 9.14 68.05
C ASP A 276 2.65 9.96 68.51
N ALA A 277 1.49 9.76 67.89
CA ALA A 277 0.19 9.95 68.54
C ALA A 277 -0.90 9.12 67.87
N ASP A 278 -1.52 8.30 68.70
CA ASP A 278 -2.60 7.35 68.48
C ASP A 278 -3.96 8.08 68.45
N ALA A 279 -4.90 7.63 67.59
CA ALA A 279 -6.35 7.83 67.77
C ALA A 279 -7.18 7.08 66.71
N SER A 280 -7.82 6.02 67.20
CA SER A 280 -8.98 5.26 66.72
C SER A 280 -10.04 5.97 65.85
N GLY A 281 -10.71 5.20 64.98
CA GLY A 281 -12.15 5.35 64.75
C GLY A 281 -12.75 4.88 63.41
N ALA A 282 -13.43 3.72 63.46
CA ALA A 282 -14.61 3.29 62.66
C ALA A 282 -14.48 3.14 61.11
N LEU A 283 -14.48 1.90 60.57
CA LEU A 283 -15.65 1.07 60.16
C LEU A 283 -16.32 1.54 58.86
N PHE A 284 -16.08 0.81 57.77
CA PHE A 284 -17.01 0.26 56.75
C PHE A 284 -16.21 -0.04 55.46
N ASP A 285 -16.03 -1.31 55.09
CA ASP A 285 -16.53 -1.81 53.78
C ASP A 285 -16.40 -3.34 53.59
N GLU A 286 -17.49 -3.87 53.05
CA GLU A 286 -17.85 -5.14 52.38
C GLU A 286 -16.82 -6.29 52.16
N PRO A 287 -17.23 -7.59 52.31
CA PRO A 287 -16.39 -8.73 51.97
C PRO A 287 -16.35 -9.01 50.45
N ALA A 288 -15.14 -9.23 49.93
CA ALA A 288 -14.87 -9.53 48.52
C ALA A 288 -15.55 -10.84 48.02
N PRO A 289 -16.05 -10.88 46.77
CA PRO A 289 -16.71 -12.07 46.22
C PRO A 289 -15.69 -13.15 45.79
N PRO A 290 -16.08 -14.45 45.77
CA PRO A 290 -15.15 -15.53 45.48
C PRO A 290 -14.82 -15.62 43.98
N LYS A 291 -13.54 -15.89 43.67
CA LYS A 291 -13.02 -16.06 42.31
C LYS A 291 -13.68 -17.26 41.61
N LYS A 292 -14.40 -17.02 40.50
CA LYS A 292 -14.99 -18.06 39.64
C LYS A 292 -13.88 -18.78 38.83
N LYS A 293 -13.93 -20.11 38.82
CA LYS A 293 -13.06 -20.97 37.99
C LYS A 293 -13.34 -20.74 36.50
N ALA A 294 -12.29 -20.57 35.70
CA ALA A 294 -12.39 -20.39 34.25
C ALA A 294 -12.98 -21.65 33.57
N SER A 295 -14.05 -21.48 32.80
CA SER A 295 -14.65 -22.54 31.99
C SER A 295 -13.78 -22.83 30.76
N ARG A 296 -13.67 -24.12 30.40
CA ARG A 296 -12.83 -24.59 29.29
C ARG A 296 -13.36 -24.06 27.96
N LYS A 297 -12.49 -23.40 27.19
CA LYS A 297 -12.75 -22.83 25.86
C LYS A 297 -13.23 -23.91 24.85
N LYS A 298 -14.42 -23.76 24.23
CA LYS A 298 -15.03 -24.72 23.26
C LYS A 298 -14.15 -24.93 22.00
N PRO A 299 -13.97 -26.13 21.44
CA PRO A 299 -13.08 -26.33 20.29
C PRO A 299 -13.53 -25.55 19.04
N GLU A 300 -12.58 -25.21 18.16
CA GLU A 300 -12.85 -24.58 16.87
C GLU A 300 -13.20 -25.66 15.84
N VAL A 301 -14.35 -25.49 15.19
CA VAL A 301 -14.93 -26.47 14.26
C VAL A 301 -15.05 -25.89 12.86
N PRO A 302 -14.96 -26.70 11.79
CA PRO A 302 -15.26 -26.26 10.43
C PRO A 302 -16.73 -25.81 10.33
N LEU A 303 -17.06 -25.07 9.26
CA LEU A 303 -18.44 -24.64 9.03
C LEU A 303 -19.30 -25.88 8.73
N PRO A 304 -20.42 -26.10 9.43
CA PRO A 304 -21.33 -27.20 9.11
C PRO A 304 -21.86 -27.09 7.68
N ASP A 305 -21.95 -28.21 6.96
CA ASP A 305 -22.44 -28.24 5.58
C ASP A 305 -23.89 -27.75 5.45
N ASP A 306 -24.67 -27.94 6.53
CA ASP A 306 -26.07 -27.56 6.71
C ASP A 306 -26.25 -26.17 7.35
N PHE A 307 -25.20 -25.36 7.43
CA PHE A 307 -25.30 -24.02 8.02
C PHE A 307 -26.34 -23.16 7.29
N THR A 308 -27.42 -22.85 8.00
CA THR A 308 -28.55 -22.03 7.53
C THR A 308 -28.71 -20.80 8.41
N VAL A 309 -29.12 -19.67 7.81
CA VAL A 309 -29.39 -18.44 8.56
C VAL A 309 -30.68 -18.64 9.36
N THR A 310 -30.58 -18.62 10.68
CA THR A 310 -31.73 -18.76 11.58
C THR A 310 -32.62 -17.52 11.55
N GLY A 311 -33.85 -17.63 12.08
CA GLY A 311 -34.77 -16.49 12.22
C GLY A 311 -34.15 -15.33 13.00
N ASP A 312 -33.44 -15.62 14.09
CA ASP A 312 -32.76 -14.62 14.90
C ASP A 312 -31.63 -13.91 14.15
N MET A 313 -30.89 -14.64 13.31
CA MET A 313 -29.82 -14.05 12.48
C MET A 313 -30.40 -13.14 11.39
N ARG A 314 -31.56 -13.49 10.82
CA ARG A 314 -32.28 -12.62 9.87
C ARG A 314 -32.81 -11.36 10.54
N ALA A 315 -33.41 -11.49 11.73
CA ALA A 315 -33.89 -10.35 12.50
C ALA A 315 -32.74 -9.40 12.87
N TRP A 316 -31.62 -9.96 13.34
CA TRP A 316 -30.42 -9.19 13.65
C TRP A 316 -29.86 -8.46 12.41
N ALA A 317 -29.79 -9.14 11.26
CA ALA A 317 -29.29 -8.54 10.01
C ALA A 317 -30.22 -7.45 9.46
N ALA A 318 -31.53 -7.60 9.62
CA ALA A 318 -32.50 -6.57 9.24
C ALA A 318 -32.31 -5.28 10.05
N GLU A 319 -31.98 -5.40 11.33
CA GLU A 319 -31.74 -4.26 12.23
C GLU A 319 -30.36 -3.61 12.01
N ASN A 320 -29.31 -4.44 11.84
CA ASN A 320 -27.92 -3.96 11.88
C ASN A 320 -27.31 -3.72 10.49
N THR A 321 -27.88 -4.31 9.44
CA THR A 321 -27.39 -4.22 8.05
C THR A 321 -28.53 -4.01 7.04
N PRO A 322 -29.32 -2.94 7.19
CA PRO A 322 -30.45 -2.69 6.29
C PRO A 322 -29.97 -2.51 4.84
N GLY A 323 -30.59 -3.26 3.92
CA GLY A 323 -30.29 -3.21 2.49
C GLY A 323 -29.18 -4.16 2.02
N VAL A 324 -28.58 -4.97 2.89
CA VAL A 324 -27.71 -6.09 2.48
C VAL A 324 -28.58 -7.26 2.02
N ASP A 325 -28.28 -7.81 0.84
CA ASP A 325 -28.86 -9.08 0.38
C ASP A 325 -28.29 -10.23 1.22
N ILE A 326 -29.06 -10.63 2.24
CA ILE A 326 -28.68 -11.62 3.26
C ILE A 326 -28.34 -12.97 2.63
N GLU A 327 -29.09 -13.41 1.62
CA GLU A 327 -28.91 -14.72 1.01
C GLU A 327 -27.62 -14.73 0.16
N ARG A 328 -27.40 -13.68 -0.65
CA ARG A 328 -26.17 -13.54 -1.44
C ARG A 328 -24.93 -13.39 -0.56
N ALA A 329 -25.01 -12.58 0.49
CA ALA A 329 -23.91 -12.38 1.43
C ALA A 329 -23.59 -13.66 2.22
N THR A 330 -24.61 -14.43 2.61
CA THR A 330 -24.42 -15.74 3.25
C THR A 330 -23.76 -16.74 2.31
N LEU A 331 -24.13 -16.75 1.03
CA LEU A 331 -23.49 -17.62 0.04
C LEU A 331 -22.00 -17.28 -0.12
N LYS A 332 -21.65 -15.99 -0.19
CA LYS A 332 -20.23 -15.57 -0.21
C LYS A 332 -19.49 -16.02 1.04
N PHE A 333 -20.10 -15.87 2.21
CA PHE A 333 -19.53 -16.30 3.49
C PHE A 333 -19.24 -17.82 3.50
N ARG A 334 -20.18 -18.65 3.04
CA ARG A 334 -20.02 -20.11 2.94
C ARG A 334 -18.88 -20.48 1.98
N ASN A 335 -18.86 -19.89 0.78
CA ASN A 335 -17.81 -20.14 -0.21
C ASN A 335 -16.44 -19.74 0.31
N HIS A 336 -16.33 -18.60 1.00
CA HIS A 336 -15.09 -18.15 1.60
C HIS A 336 -14.65 -19.06 2.74
N ALA A 337 -15.55 -19.51 3.61
CA ALA A 337 -15.22 -20.43 4.70
C ALA A 337 -14.69 -21.76 4.15
N ALA A 338 -15.35 -22.33 3.14
CA ALA A 338 -14.94 -23.57 2.49
C ALA A 338 -13.59 -23.44 1.75
N ALA A 339 -13.38 -22.36 0.99
CA ALA A 339 -12.16 -22.16 0.23
C ALA A 339 -10.89 -21.98 1.10
N ASN A 340 -11.06 -21.61 2.37
CA ASN A 340 -9.95 -21.30 3.28
C ASN A 340 -9.83 -22.30 4.45
N ASP A 341 -10.52 -23.44 4.42
CA ASP A 341 -10.66 -24.39 5.56
C ASP A 341 -10.88 -23.67 6.90
N ARG A 342 -11.73 -22.63 6.89
CA ARG A 342 -11.86 -21.74 8.05
C ARG A 342 -12.51 -22.50 9.18
N ARG A 343 -11.93 -22.41 10.38
CA ARG A 343 -12.47 -22.98 11.62
C ARG A 343 -12.86 -21.86 12.57
N GLN A 344 -14.02 -21.98 13.18
CA GLN A 344 -14.52 -21.00 14.14
C GLN A 344 -15.21 -21.70 15.30
N ARG A 345 -15.24 -20.99 16.43
CA ARG A 345 -15.89 -21.44 17.66
C ARG A 345 -17.37 -21.08 17.69
N ASP A 346 -17.71 -19.98 17.04
CA ASP A 346 -19.07 -19.43 16.95
C ASP A 346 -19.28 -18.91 15.52
N TRP A 347 -19.88 -19.76 14.71
CA TRP A 347 -20.19 -19.45 13.32
C TRP A 347 -21.23 -18.33 13.15
N PRO A 348 -22.31 -18.26 13.95
CA PRO A 348 -23.21 -17.10 13.95
C PRO A 348 -22.52 -15.76 14.25
N ALA A 349 -21.59 -15.71 15.20
CA ALA A 349 -20.83 -14.48 15.49
C ALA A 349 -19.90 -14.10 14.33
N ALA A 350 -19.22 -15.08 13.73
CA ALA A 350 -18.39 -14.85 12.55
C ALA A 350 -19.21 -14.35 11.34
N TRP A 351 -20.42 -14.89 11.17
CA TRP A 351 -21.35 -14.47 10.12
C TRP A 351 -21.88 -13.04 10.35
N ARG A 352 -22.20 -12.66 11.60
CA ARG A 352 -22.61 -11.27 11.91
C ARG A 352 -21.52 -10.26 11.59
N ASN A 353 -20.27 -10.58 11.93
CA ASN A 353 -19.12 -9.75 11.57
C ASN A 353 -18.90 -9.68 10.05
N TRP A 354 -19.18 -10.77 9.32
CA TRP A 354 -19.16 -10.76 7.85
C TRP A 354 -20.21 -9.79 7.30
N MET A 355 -21.45 -9.84 7.82
CA MET A 355 -22.54 -8.98 7.38
C MET A 355 -22.26 -7.49 7.58
N LEU A 356 -21.61 -7.09 8.69
CA LEU A 356 -21.23 -5.68 8.93
C LEU A 356 -20.25 -5.12 7.89
N ASN A 357 -19.53 -5.99 7.19
CA ASN A 357 -18.57 -5.61 6.15
C ASN A 357 -19.17 -5.71 4.74
N GLU A 358 -20.35 -6.31 4.58
CA GLU A 358 -21.01 -6.39 3.28
C GLU A 358 -21.64 -5.05 2.93
N ARG A 359 -21.46 -4.67 1.67
CA ARG A 359 -22.07 -3.44 1.16
C ARG A 359 -23.57 -3.69 0.97
N PRO A 360 -24.44 -2.72 1.29
CA PRO A 360 -25.84 -2.80 0.91
C PRO A 360 -25.91 -3.12 -0.57
N SER A 361 -26.73 -4.10 -0.95
CA SER A 361 -27.00 -4.36 -2.35
C SER A 361 -27.53 -3.07 -2.95
N ASN A 362 -26.78 -2.47 -3.88
CA ASN A 362 -27.35 -1.61 -4.89
C ASN A 362 -28.24 -2.52 -5.73
N VAL A 363 -29.45 -2.80 -5.23
CA VAL A 363 -30.56 -3.02 -6.12
C VAL A 363 -30.65 -1.70 -6.87
N VAL A 364 -29.98 -1.64 -8.03
CA VAL A 364 -30.45 -0.82 -9.11
C VAL A 364 -31.88 -1.27 -9.25
N ALA A 365 -32.79 -0.49 -8.65
CA ALA A 365 -34.16 -0.50 -9.09
C ALA A 365 -34.00 -0.32 -10.60
N ILE A 366 -34.34 -1.37 -11.36
CA ILE A 366 -34.70 -1.22 -12.75
C ILE A 366 -35.93 -0.32 -12.68
N ARG A 367 -35.68 0.98 -12.55
CA ARG A 367 -36.66 2.04 -12.71
C ARG A 367 -36.84 2.09 -14.20
N SER A 368 -37.86 1.38 -14.66
CA SER A 368 -38.55 1.59 -15.93
C SER A 368 -39.14 3.01 -16.00
N GLY A 369 -38.27 4.03 -15.94
CA GLY A 369 -38.67 5.44 -15.90
C GLY A 369 -37.64 6.42 -16.50
N GLY A 370 -36.44 5.97 -16.85
CA GLY A 370 -35.43 6.84 -17.49
C GLY A 370 -35.58 7.01 -19.01
N PHE A 371 -36.45 6.21 -19.65
CA PHE A 371 -36.67 6.29 -21.10
C PHE A 371 -37.73 7.34 -21.46
N ASP A 372 -38.74 7.55 -20.61
CA ASP A 372 -39.85 8.48 -20.86
C ASP A 372 -39.47 9.95 -20.68
N GLU A 373 -38.64 10.31 -19.69
CA GLU A 373 -38.24 11.72 -19.50
C GLU A 373 -37.35 12.24 -20.64
N LYS A 374 -36.45 11.40 -21.16
CA LYS A 374 -35.60 11.77 -22.30
C LYS A 374 -36.40 11.85 -23.60
N HIS A 375 -37.39 10.97 -23.79
CA HIS A 375 -38.31 11.05 -24.93
C HIS A 375 -39.30 12.22 -24.82
N ALA A 376 -39.81 12.52 -23.63
CA ALA A 376 -40.70 13.67 -23.40
C ALA A 376 -39.94 15.00 -23.55
N MET A 377 -38.67 15.06 -23.13
CA MET A 377 -37.81 16.22 -23.34
C MET A 377 -37.49 16.42 -24.83
N LEU A 378 -37.17 15.35 -25.56
CA LEU A 378 -36.92 15.41 -27.02
C LEU A 378 -38.21 15.72 -27.81
N ALA A 379 -39.37 15.23 -27.37
CA ALA A 379 -40.66 15.56 -27.97
C ALA A 379 -41.06 17.02 -27.74
N ARG A 380 -40.78 17.57 -26.54
CA ARG A 380 -40.98 19.01 -26.24
C ARG A 380 -40.04 19.90 -27.04
N GLN A 381 -38.78 19.48 -27.23
CA GLN A 381 -37.82 20.19 -28.09
C GLN A 381 -38.23 20.17 -29.57
N ARG A 382 -38.77 19.05 -30.07
CA ARG A 382 -39.31 18.96 -31.44
C ARG A 382 -40.56 19.81 -31.64
N ALA A 383 -41.51 19.74 -30.71
CA ALA A 383 -42.74 20.55 -30.77
C ALA A 383 -42.46 22.06 -30.66
N TRP A 384 -41.41 22.45 -29.93
CA TRP A 384 -40.95 23.84 -29.88
C TRP A 384 -40.33 24.30 -31.20
N ALA A 385 -39.47 23.48 -31.82
CA ALA A 385 -38.86 23.78 -33.13
C ALA A 385 -39.90 23.86 -34.26
N GLU A 386 -40.86 22.92 -34.31
CA GLU A 386 -41.94 22.93 -35.32
C GLU A 386 -42.88 24.15 -35.17
N ALA A 387 -43.09 24.63 -33.94
CA ALA A 387 -43.89 25.82 -33.67
C ALA A 387 -43.14 27.14 -34.00
N GLU A 388 -41.82 27.11 -34.08
CA GLU A 388 -40.99 28.22 -34.54
C GLU A 388 -40.92 28.28 -36.07
N ASP A 389 -40.71 27.14 -36.74
CA ASP A 389 -40.77 27.04 -38.20
C ASP A 389 -42.16 27.45 -38.75
N ALA A 390 -43.25 27.07 -38.07
CA ALA A 390 -44.61 27.46 -38.46
C ALA A 390 -44.90 28.98 -38.32
N LYS A 391 -44.16 29.69 -37.45
CA LYS A 391 -44.25 31.16 -37.32
C LYS A 391 -43.44 31.89 -38.39
N GLU A 392 -42.41 31.25 -38.94
CA GLU A 392 -41.55 31.81 -39.98
C GLU A 392 -42.18 31.69 -41.39
N VAL A 393 -43.04 30.69 -41.62
CA VAL A 393 -43.78 30.50 -42.89
C VAL A 393 -45.06 31.37 -42.98
N SER A 394 -45.50 32.01 -41.89
CA SER A 394 -46.69 32.87 -41.85
C SER A 394 -46.38 34.39 -41.89
N ARG A 395 -45.18 34.79 -42.30
CA ARG A 395 -44.80 36.20 -42.50
C ARG A 395 -44.57 36.56 -43.95
#